data_AF-A0A1G7DPE0-F1
#
_entry.id   AF-A0A1G7DPE0-F1
#
_cell.length_a   1.000
_cell.length_b   1.000
_cell.length_c   1.000
_cell.angle_alpha   90.00
_cell.angle_beta   90.00
_cell.angle_gamma   90.00
#
_symmetry.space_group_name_H-M   'P 1'
#
loop_
_entity.id
_entity.type
_entity.pdbx_description
1 polymer ?
#
loop_
_entity_poly.entity_id
_entity_poly.type
_entity_poly.pdbx_seq_one_letter_code
_entity_poly.pdbx_strand_id
1 'polypeptide(L)' 'MLLAENTAVELKDGRRGLIVDVRDNGESIQYDVEMGDGEIVTVFAEEVNRPI' A
#
# COMPACT_ATOMS: atom_id res chain seq x y z
N MET A 1 4.41 16.05 -6.05
CA MET A 1 3.77 14.76 -6.37
C MET A 1 4.91 13.75 -6.48
N LEU A 2 5.17 13.00 -5.40
CA LEU A 2 6.10 11.87 -5.49
C LEU A 2 5.36 10.80 -6.30
N LEU A 3 5.88 10.43 -7.47
CA LEU A 3 5.42 9.24 -8.17
C LEU A 3 5.79 8.05 -7.28
N ALA A 4 4.81 7.43 -6.62
CA ALA A 4 5.00 6.08 -6.13
C ALA A 4 5.08 5.19 -7.38
N GLU A 5 6.28 4.69 -7.71
CA GLU A 5 6.41 3.57 -8.63
C GLU A 5 5.53 2.44 -8.09
N ASN A 6 4.57 1.98 -8.89
CA ASN A 6 3.60 0.98 -8.50
C ASN A 6 4.33 -0.24 -7.91
N THR A 7 4.26 -0.40 -6.60
CA THR A 7 4.98 -1.46 -5.88
C THR A 7 4.00 -2.54 -5.50
N ALA A 8 4.23 -3.77 -5.98
CA ALA A 8 3.43 -4.92 -5.60
C ALA A 8 3.72 -5.30 -4.15
N VAL A 9 2.65 -5.55 -3.39
CA VAL A 9 2.75 -5.87 -1.97
C VAL A 9 1.75 -6.95 -1.55
N GLU A 10 2.06 -7.63 -0.45
CA GLU A 10 1.15 -8.52 0.26
C GLU A 10 0.80 -7.88 1.61
N LEU A 11 -0.49 -7.78 1.90
CA LEU A 11 -1.00 -7.34 3.19
C LEU A 11 -0.89 -8.49 4.21
N LYS A 12 -0.88 -8.18 5.50
CA LYS A 12 -0.83 -9.19 6.58
C LYS A 12 -2.00 -10.18 6.58
N ASP A 13 -3.12 -9.82 5.98
CA ASP A 13 -4.29 -10.70 5.80
C ASP A 13 -4.16 -11.66 4.59
N GLY A 14 -3.02 -11.60 3.88
CA GLY A 14 -2.71 -12.44 2.72
C GLY A 14 -3.24 -11.91 1.39
N ARG A 15 -3.97 -10.78 1.39
CA ARG A 15 -4.39 -10.14 0.14
C ARG A 15 -3.22 -9.43 -0.52
N ARG A 16 -3.26 -9.31 -1.84
CA ARG A 16 -2.19 -8.69 -2.64
C ARG A 16 -2.74 -7.51 -3.43
N GLY A 17 -1.91 -6.51 -3.60
CA GLY A 17 -2.27 -5.31 -4.36
C GLY A 17 -1.05 -4.49 -4.76
N LEU A 18 -1.32 -3.31 -5.31
CA LEU A 18 -0.32 -2.37 -5.79
C LEU A 18 -0.43 -1.08 -4.98
N ILE A 19 0.67 -0.63 -4.39
CA ILE A 19 0.72 0.71 -3.80
C ILE A 19 0.60 1.73 -4.93
N VAL A 20 -0.42 2.58 -4.86
CA VAL A 20 -0.70 3.65 -5.83
C VAL A 20 -0.49 5.05 -5.25
N ASP A 21 -0.57 5.20 -3.92
CA ASP A 21 -0.23 6.45 -3.22
C ASP A 21 0.42 6.17 -1.86
N VAL A 22 1.24 7.13 -1.40
CA VAL A 22 1.95 7.08 -0.13
C VAL A 22 1.73 8.39 0.62
N ARG A 23 1.17 8.29 1.83
CA ARG A 23 0.89 9.44 2.69
C ARG A 23 1.71 9.34 3.97
N ASP A 24 2.52 10.36 4.22
CA ASP A 24 3.32 10.49 5.43
C ASP A 24 2.77 11.63 6.29
N ASN A 25 2.21 11.29 7.44
CA ASN A 25 1.63 12.24 8.38
C ASN A 25 2.58 12.57 9.55
N GLY A 26 3.87 12.19 9.46
CA GLY A 26 4.89 12.45 10.47
C GLY A 26 4.92 11.45 11.64
N GLU A 27 3.78 10.88 12.01
CA GLU A 27 3.70 9.80 13.02
C GLU A 27 3.60 8.40 12.39
N SER A 28 2.94 8.29 11.24
CA SER A 28 2.71 7.03 10.55
C SER A 28 2.70 7.22 9.04
N ILE A 29 3.18 6.20 8.33
CA ILE A 29 3.07 6.08 6.88
C ILE A 29 1.83 5.24 6.55
N GLN A 30 1.01 5.75 5.63
CA GLN A 30 -0.14 5.06 5.07
C GLN A 30 0.05 4.83 3.58
N TYR A 31 -0.47 3.73 3.08
CA TYR A 31 -0.49 3.39 1.66
C TYR A 31 -1.92 3.26 1.18
N ASP A 32 -2.18 3.81 -0.01
CA ASP A 32 -3.34 3.41 -0.79
C ASP A 32 -2.93 2.27 -1.69
N VAL A 33 -3.63 1.15 -1.54
CA VAL A 33 -3.36 -0.10 -2.24
C VAL A 33 -4.54 -0.39 -3.15
N GLU A 34 -4.28 -0.46 -4.46
CA GLU A 34 -5.22 -0.97 -5.44
C GLU A 34 -5.22 -2.50 -5.39
N MET A 35 -6.38 -3.06 -5.08
CA MET A 35 -6.62 -4.49 -4.99
C MET A 35 -6.88 -5.08 -6.39
N GLY A 36 -6.78 -6.41 -6.52
CA GLY A 36 -6.96 -7.08 -7.82
C GLY A 36 -8.35 -6.94 -8.45
N ASP A 37 -9.36 -6.49 -7.70
CA ASP A 37 -10.71 -6.18 -8.16
C ASP A 37 -10.93 -4.68 -8.48
N GLY A 38 -9.90 -3.85 -8.30
CA GLY A 38 -9.94 -2.40 -8.53
C GLY A 38 -10.43 -1.59 -7.32
N GLU A 39 -10.68 -2.21 -6.16
CA GLU A 39 -10.92 -1.48 -4.91
C GLU A 39 -9.64 -0.79 -4.44
N ILE A 40 -9.75 0.44 -3.92
CA ILE A 40 -8.64 1.12 -3.24
C ILE A 40 -8.87 1.05 -1.73
N VAL A 41 -7.91 0.44 -1.03
CA VAL A 41 -7.89 0.37 0.43
C VAL A 41 -6.72 1.16 1.01
N THR A 42 -6.98 1.92 2.07
CA THR A 42 -5.94 2.58 2.84
C THR A 42 -5.47 1.67 3.96
N VAL A 43 -4.17 1.38 4.03
CA VAL A 43 -3.56 0.56 5.09
C VAL A 43 -2.36 1.27 5.71
N PHE A 44 -2.02 0.92 6.96
CA PHE A 44 -0.78 1.40 7.57
C PHE A 44 0.42 0.64 7.02
N ALA A 45 1.59 1.30 7.02
CA ALA A 45 2.80 0.68 6.51
C ALA A 45 3.21 -0.60 7.26
N GLU A 46 2.85 -0.71 8.53
CA GLU A 46 3.07 -1.91 9.35
C GLU A 46 2.18 -3.10 8.95
N GLU A 47 1.10 -2.87 8.20
CA GLU A 47 0.19 -3.90 7.72
C GLU A 47 0.64 -4.52 6.38
N VAL A 48 1.74 -4.01 5.83
CA VAL A 48 2.28 -4.42 4.53
C VAL A 48 3.58 -5.20 4.70
N ASN A 49 3.66 -6.38 4.10
CA ASN A 49 4.88 -7.16 3.99
C ASN A 49 5.67 -6.71 2.73
N ARG A 50 6.97 -6.38 2.88
CA ARG A 50 7.85 -5.89 1.80
C ARG A 50 9.06 -6.81 1.56
N PRO A 51 9.54 -6.97 0.30
CA PRO A 51 8.78 -7.22 -0.93
C PRO A 51 8.94 -8.69 -1.41
N ILE A 52 8.08 -9.09 -2.35
CA ILE A 52 8.11 -10.35 -3.11
C ILE A 52 8.80 -10.14 -4.47
#